data_AF-A0A0F9LQ95-F1
#
_entry.id   AF-A0A0F9LQ95-F1
#
_cell.length_a   1.000
_cell.length_b   1.000
_cell.length_c   1.000
_cell.angle_alpha   90.00
_cell.angle_beta   90.00
_cell.angle_gamma   90.00
#
_symmetry.space_group_name_H-M   'P 1'
#
loop_
_entity.id
_entity.type
_entity.pdbx_description
1 polymer ?
#
loop_
_entity_poly.entity_id
_entity_poly.type
_entity_poly.pdbx_seq_one_letter_code
_entity_poly.pdbx_strand_id
1 'polypeptide(L)'
;MEDKLKILLDLDGVIADFLPKLLEMYNYLTNEGVKVSDVRTCKTSKWVGDPYTLRKLIESPGFIRGLPPIKGAIEGVEHLHRQGHEIVFVSNGTNCPTSGHEKRDWLRYYFSKKNY
;
A
#
# COMPACT_ATOMS: atom_id res chain seq x y z
N MET A 1 15.65 27.55 11.58
CA MET A 1 14.33 26.89 11.40
C MET A 1 14.44 26.13 10.10
N GLU A 2 14.30 24.81 10.13
CA GLU A 2 14.18 24.05 8.87
C GLU A 2 12.91 24.50 8.15
N ASP A 3 12.99 24.61 6.82
CA ASP A 3 11.85 24.97 5.99
C ASP A 3 10.78 23.89 6.10
N LYS A 4 9.57 24.30 6.47
CA LYS A 4 8.41 23.39 6.51
C LYS A 4 8.00 23.03 5.09
N LEU A 5 8.18 21.77 4.73
CA LEU A 5 7.78 21.24 3.43
C LEU A 5 6.36 20.66 3.43
N LYS A 6 5.75 20.67 2.25
CA LYS A 6 4.58 19.87 1.89
C LYS A 6 5.05 18.58 1.22
N ILE A 7 4.79 17.44 1.85
CA ILE A 7 5.24 16.12 1.40
C ILE A 7 4.03 15.35 0.90
N LEU A 8 4.03 15.03 -0.40
CA LEU A 8 3.04 14.14 -1.00
C LEU A 8 3.55 12.72 -0.87
N LEU A 9 2.79 11.87 -0.19
CA LEU A 9 3.22 10.51 0.14
C LEU A 9 2.29 9.48 -0.49
N ASP A 10 2.84 8.60 -1.31
CA ASP A 10 2.09 7.47 -1.88
C ASP A 10 1.79 6.41 -0.81
N LEU A 11 0.81 5.55 -1.08
CA LEU A 11 0.37 4.50 -0.18
C LEU A 11 0.99 3.14 -0.53
N ASP A 12 0.69 2.62 -1.73
CA ASP A 12 0.95 1.23 -2.10
C ASP A 12 2.43 1.03 -2.41
N GLY A 13 3.12 0.19 -1.62
CA GLY A 13 4.55 -0.03 -1.78
C GLY A 13 5.44 1.07 -1.17
N VAL A 14 4.84 2.07 -0.51
CA VAL A 14 5.58 3.10 0.25
C VAL A 14 5.29 3.01 1.75
N ILE A 15 4.02 2.97 2.15
CA ILE A 15 3.65 2.77 3.56
C ILE A 15 2.76 1.55 3.80
N ALA A 16 2.01 1.10 2.80
CA ALA A 16 1.25 -0.15 2.84
C ALA A 16 1.97 -1.22 2.00
N ASP A 17 2.19 -2.41 2.56
CA ASP A 17 3.04 -3.44 1.95
C ASP A 17 2.29 -4.28 0.90
N PHE A 18 1.99 -3.62 -0.23
CA PHE A 18 1.08 -4.12 -1.26
C PHE A 18 1.61 -5.36 -2.00
N LEU A 19 2.81 -5.27 -2.59
CA LEU A 19 3.32 -6.29 -3.51
C LEU A 19 3.64 -7.62 -2.80
N PRO A 20 4.35 -7.63 -1.65
CA PRO A 20 4.58 -8.87 -0.91
C PRO A 20 3.28 -9.54 -0.49
N LYS A 21 2.30 -8.77 0.03
CA LYS A 21 1.02 -9.35 0.44
C LYS A 21 0.22 -9.91 -0.74
N LEU A 22 0.22 -9.21 -1.87
CA LEU A 22 -0.42 -9.68 -3.11
C LEU A 22 0.19 -11.01 -3.57
N LEU A 23 1.52 -11.11 -3.62
CA LEU A 23 2.21 -12.32 -4.07
C LEU A 23 2.08 -13.47 -3.08
N GLU A 24 2.05 -13.21 -1.77
CA GLU A 24 1.75 -14.21 -0.73
C GLU A 24 0.38 -14.88 -0.99
N MET A 25 -0.66 -14.06 -1.13
CA MET A 25 -2.02 -14.56 -1.39
C MET A 25 -2.13 -15.24 -2.75
N TYR A 26 -1.45 -14.68 -3.77
CA TYR A 26 -1.41 -15.26 -5.10
C TYR A 26 -0.79 -16.65 -5.09
N ASN A 27 0.42 -16.78 -4.53
CA ASN A 27 1.14 -18.05 -4.47
C ASN A 27 0.39 -19.10 -3.64
N TYR A 28 -0.32 -18.66 -2.59
CA TYR A 28 -1.18 -19.56 -1.82
C TYR A 28 -2.30 -20.18 -2.69
N LEU A 29 -2.89 -19.41 -3.63
CA LEU A 29 -3.97 -19.88 -4.49
C LEU A 29 -3.47 -20.64 -5.73
N THR A 30 -2.32 -20.28 -6.28
CA THR A 30 -1.85 -20.80 -7.58
C THR A 30 -0.69 -21.78 -7.48
N ASN A 31 0.01 -21.81 -6.34
CA ASN A 31 1.23 -22.57 -6.13
C ASN A 31 2.39 -22.20 -7.10
N GLU A 32 2.37 -21.00 -7.69
CA GLU A 32 3.40 -20.56 -8.66
C GLU A 32 4.74 -20.16 -8.02
N GLY A 33 4.74 -19.74 -6.74
CA GLY A 33 5.97 -19.42 -6.01
C GLY A 33 6.71 -18.17 -6.52
N VAL A 34 5.99 -17.20 -7.10
CA VAL A 34 6.54 -15.93 -7.61
C VAL A 34 7.11 -15.10 -6.46
N LYS A 35 8.35 -14.64 -6.57
CA LYS A 35 9.01 -13.82 -5.57
C LYS A 35 8.91 -12.34 -5.93
N VAL A 36 8.97 -11.48 -4.92
CA VAL A 36 9.03 -10.02 -5.11
C VAL A 36 10.21 -9.63 -6.02
N SER A 37 11.36 -10.32 -5.90
CA SER A 37 12.54 -10.10 -6.74
C SER A 37 12.33 -10.39 -8.22
N ASP A 38 11.29 -11.15 -8.58
CA ASP A 38 10.99 -11.50 -9.96
C ASP A 38 10.23 -10.36 -10.66
N VAL A 39 9.53 -9.51 -9.90
CA VAL A 39 8.73 -8.40 -10.42
C VAL A 39 9.61 -7.18 -10.68
N ARG A 40 9.99 -6.95 -11.94
CA ARG A 40 10.91 -5.86 -12.33
C ARG A 40 10.23 -4.59 -12.83
N THR A 41 8.89 -4.57 -12.85
CA THR A 41 8.12 -3.41 -13.32
C THR A 41 6.86 -3.24 -12.49
N CYS A 42 6.26 -2.04 -12.49
CA CYS A 42 5.02 -1.76 -11.77
C CYS A 42 3.81 -2.59 -12.24
N LYS A 43 3.92 -3.32 -13.36
CA LYS A 43 2.86 -4.16 -13.90
C LYS A 43 3.08 -5.62 -13.50
N THR A 44 2.74 -5.96 -12.26
CA THR A 44 2.89 -7.31 -11.67
C THR A 44 2.26 -8.41 -12.52
N SER A 45 1.17 -8.13 -13.24
CA SER A 45 0.53 -9.08 -14.16
C SER A 45 1.42 -9.58 -15.31
N LYS A 46 2.56 -8.95 -15.58
CA LYS A 46 3.55 -9.44 -16.55
C LYS A 46 4.47 -10.54 -16.00
N TRP A 47 4.43 -10.80 -14.70
CA TRP A 47 5.39 -11.64 -13.98
C TRP A 47 4.72 -12.83 -13.28
N VAL A 48 3.46 -13.10 -13.60
CA VAL A 48 2.66 -14.20 -13.05
C VAL A 48 2.02 -14.99 -14.19
N GLY A 49 1.78 -16.28 -14.00
CA GLY A 49 1.14 -17.16 -14.99
C GLY A 49 -0.37 -16.91 -15.12
N ASP A 50 -1.02 -16.49 -14.03
CA ASP A 50 -2.45 -16.18 -13.97
C ASP A 50 -2.74 -14.72 -13.54
N PRO A 51 -2.75 -13.77 -14.50
CA PRO A 51 -3.12 -12.38 -14.23
C PRO A 51 -4.57 -12.18 -13.74
N TYR A 52 -5.47 -13.12 -14.01
CA TYR A 52 -6.87 -13.02 -13.63
C TYR A 52 -7.06 -13.25 -12.13
N THR A 53 -6.42 -14.26 -11.56
CA THR A 53 -6.40 -14.47 -10.10
C THR A 53 -5.75 -13.29 -9.39
N LEU A 54 -4.64 -12.75 -9.90
CA LEU A 54 -4.00 -11.55 -9.37
C LEU A 54 -4.97 -10.36 -9.30
N ARG A 55 -5.72 -10.12 -10.39
CA ARG A 55 -6.72 -9.05 -10.46
C ARG A 55 -7.84 -9.26 -9.42
N LYS A 56 -8.38 -10.48 -9.32
CA LYS A 56 -9.43 -10.80 -8.34
C LYS A 56 -8.98 -10.54 -6.90
N LEU A 57 -7.73 -10.85 -6.57
CA LEU A 57 -7.17 -10.57 -5.25
C LEU A 57 -7.15 -9.07 -4.95
N ILE A 58 -6.71 -8.24 -5.90
CA ILE A 58 -6.69 -6.78 -5.74
C ILE A 58 -8.11 -6.21 -5.56
N GLU A 59 -9.09 -6.79 -6.27
CA GLU A 59 -10.49 -6.37 -6.20
C GLU A 59 -11.25 -6.97 -4.99
N SER A 60 -10.63 -7.89 -4.25
CA SER A 60 -11.29 -8.58 -3.14
C SER A 60 -11.53 -7.62 -1.96
N PRO A 61 -12.76 -7.57 -1.42
CA PRO A 61 -13.04 -6.77 -0.23
C PRO A 61 -12.12 -7.14 0.94
N GLY A 62 -11.56 -6.13 1.58
CA GLY A 62 -10.64 -6.25 2.71
C GLY A 62 -9.18 -6.44 2.32
N PHE A 63 -8.83 -6.61 1.04
CA PHE A 63 -7.44 -6.76 0.63
C PHE A 63 -6.61 -5.54 1.02
N ILE A 64 -7.04 -4.34 0.62
CA ILE A 64 -6.30 -3.10 0.91
C ILE A 64 -6.35 -2.79 2.40
N ARG A 65 -7.54 -2.92 3.02
CA ARG A 65 -7.69 -2.68 4.45
C ARG A 65 -6.82 -3.63 5.30
N GLY A 66 -6.55 -4.83 4.82
CA GLY A 66 -5.76 -5.86 5.48
C GLY A 66 -4.25 -5.77 5.23
N LEU A 67 -3.77 -4.80 4.45
CA LEU A 67 -2.33 -4.66 4.18
C LEU A 67 -1.57 -4.33 5.48
N PRO A 68 -0.45 -5.00 5.77
CA PRO A 68 0.43 -4.57 6.83
C PRO A 68 1.18 -3.30 6.42
N PRO A 69 1.63 -2.46 7.37
CA PRO A 69 2.50 -1.34 7.06
C PRO A 69 3.89 -1.85 6.67
N ILE A 70 4.56 -1.13 5.78
CA ILE A 70 5.99 -1.33 5.52
C ILE A 70 6.77 -1.02 6.79
N LYS A 71 7.78 -1.85 7.11
CA LYS A 71 8.59 -1.71 8.32
C LYS A 71 9.18 -0.29 8.42
N GLY A 72 8.89 0.39 9.53
CA GLY A 72 9.39 1.74 9.81
C GLY A 72 8.61 2.87 9.13
N ALA A 73 7.62 2.56 8.28
CA ALA A 73 6.91 3.58 7.51
C ALA A 73 6.02 4.47 8.40
N ILE A 74 5.33 3.89 9.37
CA ILE A 74 4.49 4.65 10.31
C ILE A 74 5.36 5.59 11.16
N GLU A 75 6.46 5.07 11.70
CA GLU A 75 7.43 5.84 12.50
C GLU A 75 8.09 6.95 11.68
N GLY A 76 8.38 6.69 10.40
CA GLY A 76 8.90 7.68 9.46
C GLY A 76 7.93 8.82 9.20
N VAL A 77 6.66 8.51 8.94
CA VAL A 77 5.60 9.52 8.77
C VAL A 77 5.44 10.36 10.04
N GLU A 78 5.40 9.70 11.19
CA GLU A 78 5.34 10.39 12.49
C GLU A 78 6.54 11.30 12.73
N HIS A 79 7.74 10.85 12.34
CA HIS A 79 8.95 11.65 12.46
C HIS A 79 8.86 12.92 11.60
N LEU A 80 8.49 12.79 10.33
CA LEU A 80 8.34 13.93 9.42
C LEU A 80 7.29 14.92 9.93
N HIS A 81 6.16 14.43 10.43
CA HIS A 81 5.13 15.27 11.02
C HIS A 81 5.63 16.01 12.27
N ARG A 82 6.39 15.34 13.16
CA ARG A 82 7.01 15.99 14.35
C ARG A 82 8.01 17.08 14.00
N GLN A 83 8.68 17.01 12.84
CA GLN A 83 9.52 18.09 12.32
C GLN A 83 8.70 19.30 11.80
N GLY A 84 7.37 19.20 11.79
CA GLY A 84 6.47 20.27 11.37
C GLY A 84 6.17 20.31 9.87
N HIS A 85 6.45 19.22 9.14
CA HIS A 85 6.07 19.07 7.74
C HIS A 85 4.57 18.77 7.58
N GLU A 86 3.98 19.28 6.49
CA GLU A 86 2.60 18.94 6.11
C GLU A 86 2.64 17.64 5.28
N ILE A 87 2.03 16.57 5.79
CA ILE A 87 1.99 15.27 5.11
C ILE A 87 0.62 15.11 4.44
N VAL A 88 0.64 14.90 3.13
CA VAL A 88 -0.57 14.66 2.33
C VAL A 88 -0.45 13.28 1.68
N PHE A 89 -1.30 12.34 2.09
CA PHE A 89 -1.37 11.03 1.44
C PHE A 89 -2.05 11.16 0.08
N VAL A 90 -1.36 10.72 -0.98
CA VAL A 90 -1.85 10.79 -2.37
C VAL A 90 -1.76 9.39 -2.97
N SER A 91 -2.90 8.78 -3.29
CA SER A 91 -2.92 7.43 -3.87
C SER A 91 -4.09 7.27 -4.85
N ASN A 92 -3.96 6.36 -5.81
CA ASN A 92 -5.01 6.09 -6.78
C ASN A 92 -6.17 5.30 -6.15
N GLY A 93 -7.28 5.99 -5.88
CA GLY A 93 -8.48 5.43 -5.27
C GLY A 93 -9.48 4.78 -6.23
N THR A 94 -9.25 4.78 -7.54
CA THR A 94 -10.25 4.35 -8.55
C THR A 94 -9.92 3.03 -9.25
N ASN A 95 -8.83 2.36 -8.87
CA ASN A 95 -8.42 1.08 -9.47
C ASN A 95 -9.46 -0.05 -9.32
N CYS A 96 -10.25 -0.05 -8.25
CA CYS A 96 -11.37 -0.97 -8.03
C CYS A 96 -12.44 -0.31 -7.12
N PRO A 97 -13.68 -0.82 -7.09
CA PRO A 97 -14.77 -0.22 -6.30
C PRO A 97 -14.46 -0.07 -4.80
N THR A 98 -13.62 -0.95 -4.26
CA THR A 98 -13.25 -0.94 -2.83
C THR A 98 -12.07 -0.02 -2.51
N SER A 99 -11.24 0.33 -3.50
CA SER A 99 -9.95 1.00 -3.30
C SER A 99 -10.06 2.28 -2.47
N GLY A 100 -10.85 3.26 -2.90
CA GLY A 100 -10.92 4.56 -2.24
C GLY A 100 -11.33 4.49 -0.77
N HIS A 101 -12.36 3.70 -0.43
CA HIS A 101 -12.83 3.63 0.95
C HIS A 101 -11.91 2.80 1.85
N GLU A 102 -11.37 1.69 1.35
CA GLU A 102 -10.45 0.85 2.14
C GLU A 102 -9.13 1.57 2.42
N LYS A 103 -8.59 2.34 1.47
CA LYS A 103 -7.40 3.17 1.70
C LYS A 103 -7.63 4.19 2.79
N ARG A 104 -8.79 4.87 2.78
CA ARG A 104 -9.16 5.83 3.82
C ARG A 104 -9.30 5.14 5.18
N ASP A 105 -9.93 3.97 5.22
CA ASP A 105 -10.13 3.23 6.47
C ASP A 105 -8.80 2.67 7.00
N TRP A 106 -7.89 2.24 6.13
CA TRP A 106 -6.52 1.86 6.46
C TRP A 106 -5.76 3.04 7.08
N LEU A 107 -5.77 4.21 6.41
CA LEU A 107 -5.13 5.43 6.93
C LEU A 107 -5.72 5.82 8.29
N ARG A 108 -7.04 5.76 8.46
CA ARG A 108 -7.67 6.00 9.76
C ARG A 108 -7.21 4.98 10.80
N TYR A 109 -7.14 3.69 10.47
CA TYR A 109 -6.72 2.68 11.43
C TYR A 109 -5.31 2.97 11.98
N TYR A 110 -4.35 3.31 11.12
CA TYR A 110 -2.97 3.55 11.53
C TYR A 110 -2.70 4.98 12.05
N PHE A 111 -3.45 5.99 11.61
CA PHE A 111 -3.17 7.40 11.91
C PHE A 111 -4.25 8.14 12.72
N SER A 112 -5.50 7.63 12.84
CA SER A 112 -6.62 8.38 13.47
C SER A 112 -6.47 8.65 14.97
N LYS A 113 -5.61 7.92 15.68
CA LYS A 113 -5.38 8.15 17.12
C LYS A 113 -4.45 9.35 17.39
N LYS A 114 -3.98 10.05 16.35
CA LYS A 114 -3.01 11.13 16.47
C LYS A 114 -3.46 12.30 15.58
N ASN A 115 -3.53 13.49 16.18
CA ASN A 115 -3.94 14.72 15.51
C ASN A 115 -2.89 15.11 14.45
N TYR A 116 -3.13 14.75 13.20
CA TYR A 116 -2.41 15.24 12.03
C TYR A 116 -3.17 16.41 11.40
#